data_AF-A0AAD9XQT0-F1
#
_entry.id   AF-A0AAD9XQT0-F1
#
_cell.length_a   1.000
_cell.length_b   1.000
_cell.length_c   1.000
_cell.angle_alpha   90.00
_cell.angle_beta   90.00
_cell.angle_gamma   90.00
#
_symmetry.space_group_name_H-M   'P 1'
#
loop_
_entity.id
_entity.type
_entity.pdbx_description
1 polymer ?
#
loop_
_entity_poly.entity_id
_entity_poly.type
_entity_poly.pdbx_seq_one_letter_code
_entity_poly.pdbx_strand_id
1 'polypeptide(L)'
;MAGDGYVTTTTTNPNSNNTKKPKDKKKKKKRGGTKKKMTLEQTLAFKSVNEWVFLDQPSYNTSTTTSAAACVVDDFGVQKTLGLGGDRVVFEFHSHSKFSDGYLSPSKLVERAHNNGVKVLSLTDHDTMSGIPEAIETARRFGIKIIPGVEISTMFSPRGPESEEPVHVLAYYSSCGPTRYEELEKFLGDIRDGRYLRAKDMVLKLNKLKLPLKWEHVARIAGKGVAPGRLHVARAMVEAGYVENLKQAFARYLYDGGPAYSKGTEPLAEKAVQLIHETGGLAVLAHPWALKNPVAVIRRLKDAGLDGVEVFRSDGKLAAYSDLADAHGLLKLGGSDFHGRGGHGESELGSVNLPVLILNDFLKVARPVWCSAIKDILQSYAEEPSDLNLLRITRFGRARIFKPSCPLSCGKDLIDHCLSLWLTIEERQSATDEFEAMRLKLTHVSINLGGGIIVPIETK
;
A
#
# COMPACT_ATOMS: atom_id res chain seq x y z
N MET A 1 83.30 -1.70 -21.74
CA MET A 1 83.78 -2.19 -20.43
C MET A 1 82.70 -3.12 -19.90
N ALA A 2 82.73 -4.38 -20.38
CA ALA A 2 83.17 -5.57 -19.62
C ALA A 2 82.12 -5.88 -18.53
N GLY A 3 81.18 -6.81 -18.73
CA GLY A 3 81.37 -8.27 -18.94
C GLY A 3 81.19 -8.96 -17.57
N ASP A 4 80.57 -10.11 -17.34
CA ASP A 4 79.96 -11.18 -18.13
C ASP A 4 78.97 -11.90 -17.17
N GLY A 5 77.86 -12.47 -17.63
CA GLY A 5 77.75 -13.91 -17.95
C GLY A 5 76.82 -14.60 -16.92
N TYR A 6 76.13 -15.72 -17.15
CA TYR A 6 75.91 -16.59 -18.30
C TYR A 6 74.66 -17.44 -17.95
N VAL A 7 73.87 -17.83 -18.95
CA VAL A 7 72.83 -18.87 -18.86
C VAL A 7 73.46 -20.22 -19.18
N THR A 8 73.04 -21.32 -18.54
CA THR A 8 72.77 -22.68 -19.12
C THR A 8 72.65 -23.77 -18.03
N THR A 9 71.45 -24.35 -17.81
CA THR A 9 71.00 -25.71 -18.20
C THR A 9 71.92 -26.88 -17.82
N THR A 10 71.45 -27.89 -17.06
CA THR A 10 71.12 -29.24 -17.59
C THR A 10 70.73 -30.28 -16.53
N THR A 11 69.80 -31.16 -16.94
CA THR A 11 69.66 -32.60 -16.65
C THR A 11 69.40 -33.12 -15.23
N THR A 12 68.28 -33.85 -15.04
CA THR A 12 68.25 -35.33 -15.04
C THR A 12 66.82 -35.89 -14.89
N ASN A 13 66.42 -36.76 -15.82
CA ASN A 13 65.36 -37.79 -15.69
C ASN A 13 65.95 -39.00 -14.91
N PRO A 14 65.25 -40.07 -14.46
CA PRO A 14 63.87 -40.51 -14.74
C PRO A 14 63.12 -41.21 -13.56
N ASN A 15 61.94 -41.79 -13.87
CA ASN A 15 61.36 -43.01 -13.29
C ASN A 15 60.74 -43.01 -11.87
N SER A 16 59.41 -43.14 -11.80
CA SER A 16 58.71 -44.44 -11.65
C SER A 16 57.43 -44.36 -10.81
N ASN A 17 56.43 -45.13 -11.26
CA ASN A 17 55.45 -45.85 -10.45
C ASN A 17 54.51 -45.05 -9.52
N ASN A 18 53.40 -44.63 -10.10
CA ASN A 18 52.08 -45.19 -9.84
C ASN A 18 51.87 -45.82 -8.44
N THR A 19 51.39 -45.04 -7.46
CA THR A 19 50.59 -45.55 -6.35
C THR A 19 49.45 -44.61 -6.00
N LYS A 20 48.23 -45.11 -6.20
CA LYS A 20 46.96 -44.50 -5.77
C LYS A 20 46.95 -44.35 -4.24
N LYS A 21 46.60 -43.15 -3.73
CA LYS A 21 46.07 -42.95 -2.36
C LYS A 21 44.70 -42.25 -2.43
N PRO A 22 43.77 -42.55 -1.51
CA PRO A 22 42.34 -42.36 -1.72
C PRO A 22 41.88 -40.92 -1.51
N LYS A 23 40.83 -40.53 -2.26
CA LYS A 23 40.14 -39.25 -2.15
C LYS A 23 39.38 -39.16 -0.82
N ASP A 24 39.82 -38.27 0.08
CA ASP A 24 39.01 -37.83 1.22
C ASP A 24 37.86 -36.93 0.73
N LYS A 25 36.68 -37.53 0.54
CA LYS A 25 35.42 -36.81 0.38
C LYS A 25 35.00 -36.21 1.73
N LYS A 26 35.42 -34.98 2.01
CA LYS A 26 34.77 -34.15 3.05
C LYS A 26 33.30 -33.91 2.65
N LYS A 27 32.39 -34.72 3.20
CA LYS A 27 30.94 -34.47 3.20
C LYS A 27 30.69 -33.09 3.84
N LYS A 28 30.31 -32.08 3.03
CA LYS A 28 29.67 -30.86 3.52
C LYS A 28 28.39 -31.28 4.24
N LYS A 29 28.38 -31.23 5.58
CA LYS A 29 27.15 -31.32 6.39
C LYS A 29 26.23 -30.18 5.95
N LYS A 30 25.12 -30.51 5.27
CA LYS A 30 23.98 -29.60 5.14
C LYS A 30 23.52 -29.28 6.57
N ARG A 31 23.75 -28.05 7.04
CA ARG A 31 23.06 -27.50 8.20
C ARG A 31 21.60 -27.34 7.81
N GLY A 32 20.80 -28.36 8.08
CA GLY A 32 19.35 -28.23 8.08
C GLY A 32 18.98 -27.27 9.20
N GLY A 33 18.64 -26.04 8.86
CA GLY A 33 18.07 -25.10 9.82
C GLY A 33 16.72 -25.65 10.27
N THR A 34 16.61 -26.05 11.52
CA THR A 34 15.32 -26.40 12.14
C THR A 34 14.41 -25.18 12.04
N LYS A 35 13.33 -25.25 11.26
CA LYS A 35 12.33 -24.16 11.20
C LYS A 35 11.85 -23.93 12.63
N LYS A 36 12.06 -22.72 13.16
CA LYS A 36 11.62 -22.34 14.52
C LYS A 36 10.10 -22.49 14.56
N LYS A 37 9.61 -23.38 15.42
CA LYS A 37 8.17 -23.63 15.59
C LYS A 37 7.53 -22.32 16.09
N MET A 38 6.39 -21.94 15.53
CA MET A 38 5.63 -20.77 15.99
C MET A 38 5.24 -20.94 17.46
N THR A 39 5.22 -19.83 18.21
CA THR A 39 4.60 -19.80 19.55
C THR A 39 3.09 -19.95 19.43
N LEU A 40 2.40 -20.31 20.53
CA LEU A 40 0.94 -20.40 20.56
C LEU A 40 0.29 -19.07 20.13
N GLU A 41 0.81 -17.95 20.66
CA GLU A 41 0.37 -16.60 20.31
C GLU A 41 0.53 -16.32 18.80
N GLN A 42 1.68 -16.66 18.22
CA GLN A 42 1.90 -16.51 16.78
C GLN A 42 0.97 -17.39 15.95
N THR A 43 0.64 -18.59 16.41
CA THR A 43 -0.32 -19.48 15.75
C THR A 43 -1.74 -18.92 15.80
N LEU A 44 -2.17 -18.38 16.95
CA LEU A 44 -3.48 -17.74 17.09
C LEU A 44 -3.59 -16.48 16.22
N ALA A 45 -2.57 -15.62 16.26
CA ALA A 45 -2.48 -14.44 15.40
C ALA A 45 -2.49 -14.82 13.92
N PHE A 46 -1.74 -15.85 13.52
CA PHE A 46 -1.75 -16.35 12.15
C PHE A 46 -3.13 -16.85 11.72
N LYS A 47 -3.83 -17.60 12.58
CA LYS A 47 -5.20 -18.05 12.29
C LYS A 47 -6.13 -16.85 12.10
N SER A 48 -6.11 -15.89 13.01
CA SER A 48 -6.95 -14.68 12.94
C SER A 48 -6.69 -13.84 11.69
N VAL A 49 -5.42 -13.60 11.37
CA VAL A 49 -5.03 -12.85 10.16
C VAL A 49 -5.46 -13.59 8.88
N ASN A 50 -5.22 -14.90 8.79
CA ASN A 50 -5.62 -15.69 7.63
C ASN A 50 -7.14 -15.68 7.44
N GLU A 51 -7.89 -15.93 8.52
CA GLU A 51 -9.34 -15.90 8.49
C GLU A 51 -9.85 -14.55 7.96
N TRP A 52 -9.31 -13.45 8.48
CA TRP A 52 -9.68 -12.11 8.03
C TRP A 52 -9.35 -11.86 6.54
N VAL A 53 -8.17 -12.28 6.06
CA VAL A 53 -7.76 -12.09 4.66
C VAL A 53 -8.69 -12.82 3.69
N PHE A 54 -9.20 -13.98 4.07
CA PHE A 54 -10.01 -14.84 3.20
C PHE A 54 -11.52 -14.85 3.53
N LEU A 55 -12.03 -13.91 4.34
CA LEU A 55 -13.45 -13.82 4.73
C LEU A 55 -14.44 -13.92 3.55
N ASP A 56 -14.06 -13.36 2.41
CA ASP A 56 -14.91 -13.18 1.24
C ASP A 56 -14.85 -14.36 0.27
N GLN A 57 -14.00 -15.36 0.52
CA GLN A 57 -13.85 -16.50 -0.38
C GLN A 57 -14.78 -17.63 0.08
N PRO A 58 -15.62 -18.21 -0.81
CA PRO A 58 -16.38 -19.38 -0.47
C PRO A 58 -15.41 -20.45 0.03
N SER A 59 -15.72 -20.97 1.22
CA SER A 59 -14.88 -21.86 2.02
C SER A 59 -14.01 -22.77 1.16
N TYR A 60 -12.71 -22.45 1.09
CA TYR A 60 -11.72 -23.51 0.93
C TYR A 60 -11.86 -24.36 2.17
N ASN A 61 -12.59 -25.47 2.03
CA ASN A 61 -12.74 -26.48 3.06
C ASN A 61 -11.38 -26.71 3.71
N THR A 62 -11.30 -26.42 5.00
CA THR A 62 -10.18 -26.75 5.88
C THR A 62 -10.18 -28.25 6.12
N SER A 63 -9.95 -28.99 5.04
CA SER A 63 -9.77 -30.44 5.01
C SER A 63 -8.94 -30.80 3.78
N THR A 64 -7.74 -30.21 3.68
CA THR A 64 -6.63 -30.83 2.97
C THR A 64 -5.64 -31.36 4.01
N THR A 65 -5.94 -32.60 4.39
CA THR A 65 -4.94 -33.62 4.64
C THR A 65 -3.75 -33.46 3.69
N THR A 66 -2.55 -33.66 4.24
CA THR A 66 -1.31 -33.92 3.53
C THR A 66 -1.55 -34.70 2.24
N SER A 67 -1.43 -34.03 1.09
CA SER A 67 -1.45 -34.69 -0.22
C SER A 67 -0.54 -33.95 -1.19
N ALA A 68 0.23 -34.77 -1.90
CA ALA A 68 1.34 -34.52 -2.79
C ALA A 68 1.27 -33.27 -3.70
N ALA A 69 2.45 -32.72 -3.95
CA ALA A 69 2.77 -31.68 -4.91
C ALA A 69 1.97 -31.79 -6.23
N ALA A 70 1.14 -30.80 -6.51
CA ALA A 70 0.62 -30.55 -7.85
C ALA A 70 1.65 -29.73 -8.63
N CYS A 71 2.42 -30.41 -9.46
CA CYS A 71 3.30 -29.79 -10.45
C CYS A 71 2.43 -29.24 -11.59
N VAL A 72 2.36 -27.92 -11.75
CA VAL A 72 1.86 -27.32 -12.99
C VAL A 72 3.08 -26.99 -13.85
N VAL A 73 3.18 -27.66 -14.99
CA VAL A 73 4.19 -27.43 -16.02
C VAL A 73 3.64 -26.35 -16.94
N ASP A 74 4.37 -25.25 -17.15
CA ASP A 74 4.06 -24.29 -18.22
C ASP A 74 4.61 -24.82 -19.56
N ASP A 75 3.94 -24.45 -20.67
CA ASP A 75 4.21 -24.87 -22.05
C ASP A 75 5.66 -24.63 -22.56
N PHE A 76 6.52 -23.96 -21.79
CA PHE A 76 7.94 -23.74 -22.10
C PHE A 76 8.93 -24.48 -21.18
N GLY A 77 8.45 -25.39 -20.32
CA GLY A 77 9.32 -26.36 -19.63
C GLY A 77 10.34 -25.76 -18.65
N VAL A 78 10.15 -24.53 -18.18
CA VAL A 78 11.01 -23.91 -17.17
C VAL A 78 10.54 -24.30 -15.77
N GLN A 79 11.29 -25.17 -15.10
CA GLN A 79 11.13 -25.44 -13.67
C GLN A 79 11.52 -24.20 -12.85
N LYS A 80 10.57 -23.29 -12.63
CA LYS A 80 10.69 -22.34 -11.51
C LYS A 80 10.46 -23.09 -10.22
N THR A 81 11.49 -23.12 -9.39
CA THR A 81 11.39 -23.59 -8.01
C THR A 81 10.52 -22.59 -7.25
N LEU A 82 9.20 -22.84 -7.20
CA LEU A 82 8.33 -22.24 -6.20
C LEU A 82 8.91 -22.64 -4.85
N GLY A 83 9.47 -21.67 -4.13
CA GLY A 83 9.98 -21.88 -2.78
C GLY A 83 8.85 -22.40 -1.89
N LEU A 84 8.88 -23.70 -1.59
CA LEU A 84 8.09 -24.35 -0.55
C LEU A 84 8.43 -23.76 0.83
N GLY A 85 7.80 -22.63 1.18
CA GLY A 85 7.77 -22.04 2.50
C GLY A 85 6.31 -21.76 2.86
N GLY A 86 5.77 -22.45 3.87
CA GLY A 86 4.34 -22.47 4.19
C GLY A 86 3.65 -21.10 4.13
N ASP A 87 2.46 -21.10 3.53
CA ASP A 87 1.60 -19.96 3.17
C ASP A 87 1.78 -18.75 4.08
N ARG A 88 2.73 -17.88 3.74
CA ARG A 88 2.87 -16.58 4.36
C ARG A 88 1.86 -15.65 3.71
N VAL A 89 1.02 -15.03 4.54
CA VAL A 89 0.14 -13.95 4.10
C VAL A 89 0.97 -12.68 3.99
N VAL A 90 1.22 -12.23 2.77
CA VAL A 90 2.03 -11.04 2.50
C VAL A 90 1.12 -9.83 2.37
N PHE A 91 1.44 -8.79 3.14
CA PHE A 91 0.76 -7.49 3.11
C PHE A 91 1.69 -6.47 2.44
N GLU A 92 1.11 -5.61 1.61
CA GLU A 92 1.71 -4.40 1.10
C GLU A 92 0.86 -3.21 1.56
N PHE A 93 1.43 -2.34 2.39
CA PHE A 93 0.71 -1.22 3.01
C PHE A 93 0.99 0.13 2.34
N HIS A 94 1.96 0.22 1.43
CA HIS A 94 2.36 1.49 0.84
C HIS A 94 2.79 1.31 -0.61
N SER A 95 1.94 1.74 -1.54
CA SER A 95 2.22 1.64 -2.97
C SER A 95 1.49 2.71 -3.77
N HIS A 96 2.07 3.06 -4.92
CA HIS A 96 1.64 4.16 -5.78
C HIS A 96 1.32 3.69 -7.19
N SER A 97 0.33 4.33 -7.79
CA SER A 97 -0.07 4.12 -9.18
C SER A 97 0.08 5.40 -10.00
N LYS A 98 -0.23 5.31 -11.29
CA LYS A 98 -0.26 6.44 -12.22
C LYS A 98 -1.32 7.51 -11.87
N PHE A 99 -2.18 7.27 -10.88
CA PHE A 99 -3.12 8.30 -10.40
C PHE A 99 -2.42 9.36 -9.54
N SER A 100 -1.20 9.08 -9.07
CA SER A 100 -0.32 10.06 -8.46
C SER A 100 0.99 10.16 -9.22
N ASP A 101 2.07 9.52 -8.77
CA ASP A 101 3.38 9.58 -9.40
C ASP A 101 4.02 8.20 -9.63
N GLY A 102 3.27 7.12 -9.44
CA GLY A 102 3.63 5.79 -9.92
C GLY A 102 3.62 5.67 -11.45
N TYR A 103 4.19 4.58 -11.96
CA TYR A 103 4.25 4.27 -13.40
C TYR A 103 3.18 3.28 -13.84
N LEU A 104 2.72 2.41 -12.93
CA LEU A 104 1.75 1.37 -13.25
C LEU A 104 0.32 1.87 -13.07
N SER A 105 -0.61 1.42 -13.90
CA SER A 105 -2.04 1.57 -13.57
C SER A 105 -2.39 0.75 -12.34
N PRO A 106 -3.46 1.08 -11.60
CA PRO A 106 -3.95 0.26 -10.50
C PRO A 106 -4.11 -1.22 -10.89
N SER A 107 -4.64 -1.52 -12.07
CA SER A 107 -4.74 -2.91 -12.56
C SER A 107 -3.37 -3.60 -12.68
N LYS A 108 -2.37 -2.91 -13.25
CA LYS A 108 -1.03 -3.47 -13.43
C LYS A 108 -0.26 -3.59 -12.12
N LEU A 109 -0.51 -2.67 -11.19
CA LEU A 109 0.02 -2.73 -9.83
C LEU A 109 -0.49 -3.98 -9.09
N VAL A 110 -1.80 -4.25 -9.17
CA VAL A 110 -2.41 -5.44 -8.57
C VAL A 110 -1.88 -6.74 -9.20
N GLU A 111 -1.75 -6.78 -10.54
CA GLU A 111 -1.14 -7.93 -11.24
C GLU A 111 0.30 -8.18 -10.77
N ARG A 112 1.09 -7.11 -10.61
CA ARG A 112 2.46 -7.20 -10.08
C ARG A 112 2.48 -7.70 -8.64
N ALA A 113 1.59 -7.20 -7.79
CA ALA A 113 1.46 -7.64 -6.40
C ALA A 113 1.10 -9.13 -6.30
N HIS A 114 0.16 -9.60 -7.12
CA HIS A 114 -0.20 -11.03 -7.22
C HIS A 114 1.01 -11.89 -7.58
N ASN A 115 1.77 -11.48 -8.59
CA ASN A 115 2.96 -12.21 -9.04
C ASN A 115 4.07 -12.27 -7.97
N ASN A 116 4.07 -11.32 -7.03
CA ASN A 116 4.96 -11.30 -5.87
C ASN A 116 4.38 -12.02 -4.63
N GLY A 117 3.19 -12.62 -4.74
CA GLY A 117 2.55 -13.38 -3.66
C GLY A 117 1.80 -12.53 -2.63
N VAL A 118 1.58 -11.23 -2.90
CA VAL A 118 0.79 -10.34 -2.04
C VAL A 118 -0.64 -10.83 -1.94
N LYS A 119 -1.19 -10.84 -0.72
CA LYS A 119 -2.60 -11.21 -0.43
C LYS A 119 -3.43 -10.03 0.02
N VAL A 120 -2.80 -9.02 0.62
CA VAL A 120 -3.44 -7.77 1.00
C VAL A 120 -2.62 -6.62 0.47
N LEU A 121 -3.26 -5.72 -0.28
CA LEU A 121 -2.60 -4.58 -0.91
C LEU A 121 -3.34 -3.29 -0.54
N SER A 122 -2.61 -2.29 -0.08
CA SER A 122 -3.10 -0.92 0.00
C SER A 122 -2.52 -0.09 -1.13
N LEU A 123 -3.41 0.52 -1.91
CA LEU A 123 -3.04 1.57 -2.86
C LEU A 123 -3.18 2.90 -2.13
N THR A 124 -2.09 3.66 -2.08
CA THR A 124 -1.94 4.86 -1.24
C THR A 124 -1.42 6.02 -2.08
N ASP A 125 -2.00 6.21 -3.26
CA ASP A 125 -1.65 7.31 -4.17
C ASP A 125 -1.62 8.66 -3.43
N HIS A 126 -0.67 9.52 -3.80
CA HIS A 126 -0.57 10.85 -3.19
C HIS A 126 -1.84 11.68 -3.40
N ASP A 127 -2.44 12.11 -2.29
CA ASP A 127 -3.56 13.04 -2.23
C ASP A 127 -4.78 12.65 -3.10
N THR A 128 -4.96 11.37 -3.43
CA THR A 128 -6.14 10.91 -4.19
C THR A 128 -6.46 9.45 -3.93
N MET A 129 -7.75 9.12 -3.92
CA MET A 129 -8.25 7.75 -3.86
C MET A 129 -8.83 7.28 -5.21
N SER A 130 -8.59 8.01 -6.30
CA SER A 130 -9.23 7.77 -7.60
C SER A 130 -8.88 6.43 -8.24
N GLY A 131 -7.72 5.85 -7.90
CA GLY A 131 -7.29 4.54 -8.40
C GLY A 131 -7.92 3.34 -7.68
N ILE A 132 -8.55 3.55 -6.51
CA ILE A 132 -9.08 2.48 -5.65
C ILE A 132 -10.13 1.61 -6.36
N PRO A 133 -11.14 2.17 -7.08
CA PRO A 133 -12.14 1.33 -7.76
C PRO A 133 -11.53 0.38 -8.80
N GLU A 134 -10.54 0.85 -9.58
CA GLU A 134 -9.84 0.03 -10.58
C GLU A 134 -9.02 -1.08 -9.90
N ALA A 135 -8.33 -0.76 -8.79
CA ALA A 135 -7.56 -1.72 -8.01
C ALA A 135 -8.47 -2.84 -7.47
N ILE A 136 -9.60 -2.48 -6.85
CA ILE A 136 -10.55 -3.44 -6.28
C ILE A 136 -11.13 -4.35 -7.35
N GLU A 137 -11.52 -3.81 -8.51
CA GLU A 137 -12.06 -4.64 -9.59
C GLU A 137 -11.01 -5.66 -10.08
N THR A 138 -9.76 -5.22 -10.28
CA THR A 138 -8.71 -6.14 -10.72
C THR A 138 -8.35 -7.17 -9.66
N ALA A 139 -8.30 -6.78 -8.39
CA ALA A 139 -7.91 -7.64 -7.27
C ALA A 139 -8.81 -8.87 -7.10
N ARG A 140 -10.08 -8.76 -7.48
CA ARG A 140 -11.04 -9.88 -7.48
C ARG A 140 -10.55 -11.07 -8.30
N ARG A 141 -9.95 -10.81 -9.46
CA ARG A 141 -9.45 -11.86 -10.36
C ARG A 141 -8.29 -12.66 -9.76
N PHE A 142 -7.60 -12.06 -8.79
CA PHE A 142 -6.39 -12.59 -8.18
C PHE A 142 -6.59 -13.01 -6.72
N GLY A 143 -7.80 -12.86 -6.17
CA GLY A 143 -8.07 -13.11 -4.75
C GLY A 143 -7.25 -12.24 -3.80
N ILE A 144 -6.92 -11.01 -4.21
CA ILE A 144 -6.24 -10.02 -3.36
C ILE A 144 -7.30 -9.18 -2.65
N LYS A 145 -7.12 -8.97 -1.34
CA LYS A 145 -7.92 -8.00 -0.58
C LYS A 145 -7.28 -6.62 -0.69
N ILE A 146 -8.07 -5.61 -1.06
CA ILE A 146 -7.62 -4.21 -1.09
C ILE A 146 -8.00 -3.53 0.22
N ILE A 147 -7.05 -2.84 0.84
CA ILE A 147 -7.31 -1.84 1.89
C ILE A 147 -7.27 -0.47 1.19
N PRO A 148 -8.41 0.22 1.00
CA PRO A 148 -8.41 1.57 0.46
C PRO A 148 -7.54 2.50 1.29
N GLY A 149 -6.62 3.20 0.64
CA GLY A 149 -5.76 4.16 1.32
C GLY A 149 -5.43 5.36 0.47
N VAL A 150 -4.71 6.30 1.09
CA VAL A 150 -4.19 7.52 0.47
C VAL A 150 -2.96 7.95 1.26
N GLU A 151 -1.92 8.44 0.58
CA GLU A 151 -0.80 9.13 1.23
C GLU A 151 -1.04 10.64 1.15
N ILE A 152 -1.32 11.27 2.29
CA ILE A 152 -1.65 12.68 2.38
C ILE A 152 -0.39 13.50 2.59
N SER A 153 -0.18 14.49 1.72
CA SER A 153 0.91 15.44 1.80
C SER A 153 0.60 16.52 2.83
N THR A 154 1.51 16.73 3.76
CA THR A 154 1.33 17.68 4.86
C THR A 154 2.64 18.41 5.16
N MET A 155 2.55 19.46 5.97
CA MET A 155 3.70 20.11 6.59
C MET A 155 3.66 19.91 8.10
N PHE A 156 4.83 19.71 8.69
CA PHE A 156 5.01 19.77 10.14
C PHE A 156 5.74 21.05 10.52
N SER A 157 5.25 21.75 11.54
CA SER A 157 5.80 23.03 11.99
C SER A 157 5.99 23.04 13.52
N PRO A 158 7.21 22.79 14.03
CA PRO A 158 7.45 22.71 15.47
C PRO A 158 7.43 24.07 16.17
N ARG A 159 7.78 25.18 15.49
CA ARG A 159 7.87 26.54 16.07
C ARG A 159 7.32 27.65 15.16
N GLY A 160 6.53 27.32 14.14
CA GLY A 160 6.05 28.27 13.14
C GLY A 160 6.76 28.16 11.78
N PRO A 161 6.39 29.00 10.80
CA PRO A 161 6.59 28.75 9.37
C PRO A 161 8.05 28.59 8.90
N GLU A 162 8.99 29.11 9.69
CA GLU A 162 10.42 29.10 9.39
C GLU A 162 11.09 27.74 9.65
N SER A 163 10.39 26.82 10.33
CA SER A 163 10.90 25.50 10.72
C SER A 163 10.11 24.34 10.10
N GLU A 164 9.40 24.60 9.00
CA GLU A 164 8.54 23.63 8.37
C GLU A 164 9.30 22.52 7.63
N GLU A 165 8.85 21.28 7.79
CA GLU A 165 9.31 20.14 7.00
C GLU A 165 8.12 19.36 6.39
N PRO A 166 8.25 18.85 5.15
CA PRO A 166 7.20 18.04 4.56
C PRO A 166 7.09 16.71 5.31
N VAL A 167 5.85 16.31 5.59
CA VAL A 167 5.51 15.05 6.25
C VAL A 167 4.40 14.38 5.46
N HIS A 168 4.45 13.07 5.32
CA HIS A 168 3.38 12.32 4.69
C HIS A 168 2.68 11.42 5.70
N VAL A 169 1.35 11.41 5.65
CA VAL A 169 0.50 10.61 6.53
C VAL A 169 -0.33 9.66 5.67
N LEU A 170 -0.15 8.36 5.88
CA LEU A 170 -0.97 7.32 5.27
C LEU A 170 -2.30 7.25 6.01
N ALA A 171 -3.39 7.15 5.25
CA ALA A 171 -4.72 6.89 5.75
C ALA A 171 -5.22 5.54 5.24
N TYR A 172 -5.77 4.70 6.13
CA TYR A 172 -6.36 3.41 5.76
C TYR A 172 -7.84 3.34 6.14
N TYR A 173 -8.69 3.01 5.16
CA TYR A 173 -10.14 2.97 5.31
C TYR A 173 -10.73 1.58 5.07
N SER A 174 -12.00 1.42 5.46
CA SER A 174 -12.79 0.24 5.13
C SER A 174 -13.06 0.15 3.61
N SER A 175 -13.62 -0.97 3.14
CA SER A 175 -14.01 -1.12 1.73
C SER A 175 -15.15 -0.21 1.29
N CYS A 176 -15.96 0.30 2.23
CA CYS A 176 -16.98 1.32 1.98
C CYS A 176 -16.35 2.73 1.88
N GLY A 177 -15.09 2.84 2.30
CA GLY A 177 -14.33 4.08 2.29
C GLY A 177 -14.59 4.97 3.50
N PRO A 178 -14.24 6.26 3.38
CA PRO A 178 -14.43 7.25 4.43
C PRO A 178 -15.92 7.58 4.65
N THR A 179 -16.33 7.80 5.91
CA THR A 179 -17.70 8.16 6.30
C THR A 179 -18.11 9.52 5.75
N ARG A 180 -17.22 10.51 5.86
CA ARG A 180 -17.39 11.89 5.36
C ARG A 180 -16.49 12.14 4.16
N TYR A 181 -16.69 11.35 3.11
CA TYR A 181 -15.81 11.37 1.94
C TYR A 181 -15.74 12.72 1.24
N GLU A 182 -16.84 13.46 1.14
CA GLU A 182 -16.86 14.76 0.48
C GLU A 182 -15.95 15.78 1.18
N GLU A 183 -15.86 15.71 2.51
CA GLU A 183 -14.94 16.53 3.31
C GLU A 183 -13.48 16.13 3.05
N LEU A 184 -13.19 14.82 3.06
CA LEU A 184 -11.86 14.30 2.73
C LEU A 184 -11.45 14.65 1.30
N GLU A 185 -12.34 14.44 0.33
CA GLU A 185 -12.06 14.70 -1.09
C GLU A 185 -11.86 16.19 -1.36
N LYS A 186 -12.61 17.06 -0.67
CA LYS A 186 -12.35 18.50 -0.71
C LYS A 186 -10.96 18.82 -0.16
N PHE A 187 -10.61 18.27 1.01
CA PHE A 187 -9.29 18.47 1.63
C PHE A 187 -8.15 18.00 0.71
N LEU A 188 -8.29 16.82 0.12
CA LEU A 188 -7.34 16.28 -0.85
C LEU A 188 -7.30 17.11 -2.14
N GLY A 189 -8.45 17.61 -2.60
CA GLY A 189 -8.57 18.50 -3.76
C GLY A 189 -7.80 19.80 -3.57
N ASP A 190 -7.95 20.44 -2.41
CA ASP A 190 -7.23 21.67 -2.07
C ASP A 190 -5.69 21.46 -2.11
N ILE A 191 -5.20 20.29 -1.66
CA ILE A 191 -3.76 19.93 -1.76
C ILE A 191 -3.33 19.78 -3.23
N ARG A 192 -4.14 19.07 -4.04
CA ARG A 192 -3.86 18.85 -5.46
C ARG A 192 -3.83 20.16 -6.25
N ASP A 193 -4.73 21.09 -5.95
CA ASP A 193 -4.75 22.43 -6.56
C ASP A 193 -3.46 23.21 -6.23
N GLY A 194 -3.02 23.14 -4.96
CA GLY A 194 -1.72 23.67 -4.55
C GLY A 194 -0.55 23.06 -5.31
N ARG A 195 -0.58 21.73 -5.55
CA ARG A 195 0.45 21.04 -6.36
C ARG A 195 0.48 21.53 -7.81
N TYR A 196 -0.68 21.78 -8.44
CA TYR A 196 -0.73 22.35 -9.80
C TYR A 196 -0.04 23.71 -9.87
N LEU A 197 -0.32 24.61 -8.91
CA LEU A 197 0.31 25.92 -8.84
C LEU A 197 1.81 25.81 -8.62
N ARG A 198 2.22 24.95 -7.68
CA ARG A 198 3.62 24.69 -7.37
C ARG A 198 4.38 24.18 -8.60
N ALA A 199 3.81 23.23 -9.34
CA ALA A 199 4.44 22.70 -10.55
C ALA A 199 4.61 23.74 -11.65
N LYS A 200 3.60 24.61 -11.85
CA LYS A 200 3.71 25.75 -12.79
C LYS A 200 4.84 26.69 -12.37
N ASP A 201 4.96 27.02 -11.09
CA ASP A 201 6.05 27.86 -10.58
C ASP A 201 7.44 27.21 -10.78
N MET A 202 7.57 25.90 -10.54
CA MET A 202 8.82 25.19 -10.83
C MET A 202 9.20 25.27 -12.31
N VAL A 203 8.24 25.11 -13.22
CA VAL A 203 8.46 25.28 -14.66
C VAL A 203 8.90 26.70 -14.99
N LEU A 204 8.26 27.72 -14.42
CA LEU A 204 8.66 29.13 -14.61
C LEU A 204 10.09 29.40 -14.11
N LYS A 205 10.48 28.83 -12.97
CA LYS A 205 11.84 28.94 -12.43
C LYS A 205 12.86 28.26 -13.34
N LEU A 206 12.58 27.05 -13.83
CA LEU A 206 13.43 26.36 -14.80
C LEU A 206 13.61 27.17 -16.09
N ASN A 207 12.53 27.79 -16.60
CA ASN A 207 12.59 28.66 -17.78
C ASN A 207 13.51 29.88 -17.55
N LYS A 208 13.46 30.49 -16.36
CA LYS A 208 14.36 31.59 -15.97
C LYS A 208 15.82 31.13 -15.91
N LEU A 209 16.06 29.89 -15.49
CA LEU A 209 17.38 29.24 -15.48
C LEU A 209 17.85 28.76 -16.87
N LYS A 210 17.15 29.17 -17.95
CA LYS A 210 17.47 28.80 -19.34
C LYS A 210 17.32 27.30 -19.63
N LEU A 211 16.44 26.62 -18.90
CA LEU A 211 16.02 25.24 -19.13
C LEU A 211 14.54 25.23 -19.55
N PRO A 212 14.19 25.67 -20.77
CA PRO A 212 12.81 25.88 -21.16
C PRO A 212 12.02 24.56 -21.18
N LEU A 213 11.00 24.48 -20.32
CA LEU A 213 9.99 23.42 -20.29
C LEU A 213 8.60 24.01 -20.55
N LYS A 214 7.82 23.28 -21.34
CA LYS A 214 6.41 23.59 -21.59
C LYS A 214 5.52 22.93 -20.54
N TRP A 215 4.50 23.64 -20.08
CA TRP A 215 3.55 23.10 -19.11
C TRP A 215 2.86 21.84 -19.64
N GLU A 216 2.52 21.83 -20.92
CA GLU A 216 1.83 20.73 -21.60
C GLU A 216 2.66 19.44 -21.55
N HIS A 217 4.00 19.55 -21.55
CA HIS A 217 4.89 18.40 -21.43
C HIS A 217 4.81 17.79 -20.03
N VAL A 218 4.88 18.62 -18.98
CA VAL A 218 4.73 18.16 -17.59
C VAL A 218 3.35 17.54 -17.36
N ALA A 219 2.30 18.21 -17.85
CA ALA A 219 0.92 17.72 -17.73
C ALA A 219 0.72 16.39 -18.48
N ARG A 220 1.34 16.21 -19.66
CA ARG A 220 1.31 14.94 -20.39
C ARG A 220 1.97 13.81 -19.59
N ILE A 221 3.11 14.08 -18.95
CA ILE A 221 3.82 13.08 -18.15
C ILE A 221 3.04 12.69 -16.89
N ALA A 222 2.43 13.66 -16.22
CA ALA A 222 1.57 13.40 -15.05
C ALA A 222 0.33 12.58 -15.45
N GLY A 223 -0.27 12.91 -16.59
CA GLY A 223 -1.49 12.26 -17.07
C GLY A 223 -2.75 13.07 -16.75
N LYS A 224 -3.86 12.69 -17.39
CA LYS A 224 -5.12 13.42 -17.28
C LYS A 224 -5.68 13.33 -15.86
N GLY A 225 -5.93 14.48 -15.24
CA GLY A 225 -6.51 14.58 -13.89
C GLY A 225 -5.52 14.37 -12.75
N VAL A 226 -4.23 14.17 -13.05
CA VAL A 226 -3.18 13.92 -12.06
C VAL A 226 -2.47 15.23 -11.72
N ALA A 227 -2.42 15.59 -10.44
CA ALA A 227 -1.75 16.80 -9.98
C ALA A 227 -0.22 16.62 -10.04
N PRO A 228 0.52 17.40 -10.87
CA PRO A 228 1.93 17.16 -11.07
C PRO A 228 2.76 17.48 -9.81
N GLY A 229 3.40 16.48 -9.22
CA GLY A 229 4.48 16.66 -8.24
C GLY A 229 5.85 17.01 -8.83
N ARG A 230 6.85 17.18 -7.96
CA ARG A 230 8.27 17.39 -8.34
C ARG A 230 8.80 16.29 -9.24
N LEU A 231 8.37 15.05 -9.01
CA LEU A 231 8.79 13.90 -9.80
C LEU A 231 8.40 14.03 -11.29
N HIS A 232 7.21 14.57 -11.59
CA HIS A 232 6.78 14.79 -12.98
C HIS A 232 7.59 15.88 -13.67
N VAL A 233 7.93 16.96 -12.94
CA VAL A 233 8.85 17.99 -13.46
C VAL A 233 10.23 17.39 -13.71
N ALA A 234 10.76 16.59 -12.78
CA ALA A 234 12.04 15.90 -12.94
C ALA A 234 12.04 14.97 -14.17
N ARG A 235 10.96 14.20 -14.37
CA ARG A 235 10.77 13.37 -15.58
C ARG A 235 10.76 14.22 -16.85
N ALA A 236 10.07 15.36 -16.84
CA ALA A 236 10.07 16.28 -17.98
C ALA A 236 11.47 16.83 -18.28
N MET A 237 12.26 17.14 -17.25
CA MET A 237 13.66 17.56 -17.43
C MET A 237 14.53 16.46 -18.05
N VAL A 238 14.32 15.20 -17.66
CA VAL A 238 15.02 14.05 -18.25
C VAL A 238 14.61 13.86 -19.71
N GLU A 239 13.31 13.83 -20.01
CA GLU A 239 12.81 13.67 -21.38
C GLU A 239 13.23 14.82 -22.30
N ALA A 240 13.39 16.04 -21.78
CA ALA A 240 13.88 17.19 -22.53
C ALA A 240 15.42 17.22 -22.67
N GLY A 241 16.15 16.28 -22.08
CA GLY A 241 17.60 16.17 -22.18
C GLY A 241 18.39 17.18 -21.32
N TYR A 242 17.74 17.86 -20.37
CA TYR A 242 18.42 18.83 -19.48
C TYR A 242 19.20 18.17 -18.35
N VAL A 243 18.84 16.93 -18.00
CA VAL A 243 19.48 16.11 -16.98
C VAL A 243 19.46 14.65 -17.41
N GLU A 244 20.48 13.89 -17.01
CA GLU A 244 20.67 12.49 -17.38
C GLU A 244 19.68 11.54 -16.68
N ASN A 245 19.26 11.89 -15.46
CA ASN A 245 18.40 11.06 -14.63
C ASN A 245 17.71 11.87 -13.52
N LEU A 246 16.73 11.24 -12.87
CA LEU A 246 15.95 11.84 -11.78
C LEU A 246 16.83 12.30 -10.61
N LYS A 247 17.86 11.52 -10.25
CA LYS A 247 18.78 11.87 -9.16
C LYS A 247 19.48 13.20 -9.45
N GLN A 248 19.92 13.42 -10.68
CA GLN A 248 20.52 14.69 -11.09
C GLN A 248 19.51 15.85 -11.06
N ALA A 249 18.26 15.63 -11.49
CA ALA A 249 17.20 16.63 -11.43
C ALA A 249 16.96 17.14 -10.00
N PHE A 250 16.81 16.21 -9.05
CA PHE A 250 16.63 16.53 -7.63
C PHE A 250 17.88 17.18 -7.04
N ALA A 251 19.07 16.61 -7.26
CA ALA A 251 20.31 17.13 -6.67
C ALA A 251 20.68 18.55 -7.12
N ARG A 252 20.37 18.92 -8.37
CA ARG A 252 20.79 20.21 -8.94
C ARG A 252 19.71 21.30 -8.88
N TYR A 253 18.43 20.92 -8.99
CA TYR A 253 17.37 21.90 -9.27
C TYR A 253 16.18 21.80 -8.29
N LEU A 254 15.74 20.60 -7.95
CA LEU A 254 14.44 20.35 -7.31
C LEU A 254 14.51 19.93 -5.83
N TYR A 255 15.69 19.88 -5.22
CA TYR A 255 15.86 19.66 -3.78
C TYR A 255 15.21 20.79 -2.96
N ASP A 256 14.94 20.54 -1.68
CA ASP A 256 14.31 21.54 -0.81
C ASP A 256 15.18 22.81 -0.70
N GLY A 257 14.62 23.95 -1.10
CA GLY A 257 15.36 25.23 -1.18
C GLY A 257 16.23 25.39 -2.43
N GLY A 258 16.18 24.45 -3.38
CA GLY A 258 16.94 24.51 -4.62
C GLY A 258 16.47 25.56 -5.64
N PRO A 259 17.24 25.77 -6.73
CA PRO A 259 16.99 26.86 -7.68
C PRO A 259 15.62 26.85 -8.35
N ALA A 260 15.07 25.66 -8.60
CA ALA A 260 13.75 25.48 -9.20
C ALA A 260 12.71 24.99 -8.19
N TYR A 261 13.07 24.86 -6.91
CA TYR A 261 12.14 24.46 -5.87
C TYR A 261 11.06 25.52 -5.67
N SER A 262 9.83 25.05 -5.47
CA SER A 262 8.70 25.88 -5.08
C SER A 262 8.08 25.28 -3.83
N LYS A 263 7.85 26.12 -2.82
CA LYS A 263 7.22 25.70 -1.57
C LYS A 263 5.72 25.56 -1.81
N GLY A 264 5.12 24.47 -1.33
CA GLY A 264 3.68 24.27 -1.40
C GLY A 264 2.94 24.92 -0.23
N THR A 265 1.62 24.76 -0.23
CA THR A 265 0.70 25.21 0.83
C THR A 265 -0.01 24.01 1.42
N GLU A 266 0.72 22.92 1.65
CA GLU A 266 0.18 21.71 2.23
C GLU A 266 -0.33 21.97 3.67
N PRO A 267 -1.42 21.31 4.09
CA PRO A 267 -2.00 21.50 5.41
C PRO A 267 -1.08 20.97 6.51
N LEU A 268 -1.34 21.40 7.76
CA LEU A 268 -0.62 20.89 8.92
C LEU A 268 -0.90 19.39 9.11
N ALA A 269 0.15 18.63 9.42
CA ALA A 269 0.08 17.19 9.63
C ALA A 269 -0.93 16.80 10.73
N GLU A 270 -1.01 17.57 11.83
CA GLU A 270 -2.00 17.35 12.89
C GLU A 270 -3.45 17.44 12.37
N LYS A 271 -3.74 18.36 11.44
CA LYS A 271 -5.08 18.49 10.85
C LYS A 271 -5.44 17.30 9.97
N ALA A 272 -4.46 16.78 9.22
CA ALA A 272 -4.69 15.58 8.41
C ALA A 272 -4.97 14.36 9.30
N VAL A 273 -4.20 14.16 10.38
CA VAL A 273 -4.42 13.07 11.34
C VAL A 273 -5.84 13.15 11.93
N GLN A 274 -6.26 14.33 12.40
CA GLN A 274 -7.60 14.55 12.93
C GLN A 274 -8.68 14.23 11.89
N LEU A 275 -8.54 14.74 10.67
CA LEU A 275 -9.50 14.49 9.59
C LEU A 275 -9.61 13.00 9.22
N ILE A 276 -8.49 12.27 9.24
CA ILE A 276 -8.49 10.81 8.97
C ILE A 276 -9.37 10.08 9.99
N HIS A 277 -9.22 10.38 11.28
CA HIS A 277 -10.05 9.79 12.34
C HIS A 277 -11.52 10.17 12.21
N GLU A 278 -11.75 11.45 11.99
CA GLU A 278 -13.05 12.05 11.75
C GLU A 278 -13.82 11.44 10.57
N THR A 279 -13.09 10.85 9.62
CA THR A 279 -13.63 10.18 8.43
C THR A 279 -13.61 8.65 8.54
N GLY A 280 -13.28 8.10 9.71
CA GLY A 280 -13.34 6.65 9.98
C GLY A 280 -12.14 5.85 9.47
N GLY A 281 -10.96 6.49 9.36
CA GLY A 281 -9.71 5.86 8.94
C GLY A 281 -8.67 5.77 10.05
N LEU A 282 -7.57 5.08 9.76
CA LEU A 282 -6.38 5.04 10.62
C LEU A 282 -5.27 5.90 10.04
N ALA A 283 -4.61 6.70 10.88
CA ALA A 283 -3.53 7.60 10.49
C ALA A 283 -2.15 7.03 10.86
N VAL A 284 -1.27 6.90 9.86
CA VAL A 284 0.06 6.29 10.00
C VAL A 284 1.12 7.19 9.40
N LEU A 285 2.21 7.44 10.15
CA LEU A 285 3.33 8.25 9.66
C LEU A 285 4.14 7.45 8.63
N ALA A 286 4.21 7.95 7.40
CA ALA A 286 4.98 7.35 6.33
C ALA A 286 6.48 7.65 6.46
N HIS A 287 7.33 6.68 6.08
CA HIS A 287 8.78 6.79 5.90
C HIS A 287 9.50 7.80 6.81
N PRO A 288 9.40 7.69 8.14
CA PRO A 288 9.93 8.68 9.10
C PRO A 288 11.46 8.85 9.02
N TRP A 289 12.17 7.95 8.34
CA TRP A 289 13.59 8.07 8.02
C TRP A 289 13.93 9.16 6.99
N ALA A 290 12.94 9.71 6.29
CA ALA A 290 13.12 10.86 5.41
C ALA A 290 13.03 12.21 6.15
N LEU A 291 12.59 12.21 7.41
CA LEU A 291 12.36 13.42 8.21
C LEU A 291 13.65 13.95 8.84
N LYS A 292 13.70 15.27 9.03
CA LYS A 292 14.80 15.95 9.73
C LYS A 292 14.73 15.69 11.23
N ASN A 293 13.53 15.73 11.81
CA ASN A 293 13.31 15.48 13.24
C ASN A 293 12.12 14.55 13.52
N PRO A 294 12.27 13.24 13.23
CA PRO A 294 11.18 12.27 13.39
C PRO A 294 10.66 12.16 14.82
N VAL A 295 11.51 12.33 15.85
CA VAL A 295 11.10 12.23 17.25
C VAL A 295 10.07 13.31 17.61
N ALA A 296 10.34 14.56 17.22
CA ALA A 296 9.43 15.66 17.49
C ALA A 296 8.10 15.50 16.72
N VAL A 297 8.18 15.06 15.46
CA VAL A 297 7.01 14.79 14.60
C VAL A 297 6.14 13.70 15.22
N ILE A 298 6.71 12.52 15.53
CA ILE A 298 5.98 11.39 16.10
C ILE A 298 5.27 11.78 17.40
N ARG A 299 5.97 12.48 18.31
CA ARG A 299 5.37 12.92 19.57
C ARG A 299 4.16 13.83 19.33
N ARG A 300 4.31 14.84 18.48
CA ARG A 300 3.24 15.81 18.19
C ARG A 300 2.06 15.21 17.45
N LEU A 301 2.33 14.32 16.49
CA LEU A 301 1.26 13.62 15.78
C LEU A 301 0.57 12.60 16.69
N LYS A 302 1.29 11.98 17.63
CA LYS A 302 0.65 11.13 18.65
C LYS A 302 -0.37 11.92 19.47
N ASP A 303 0.00 13.12 19.92
CA ASP A 303 -0.92 14.01 20.66
C ASP A 303 -2.16 14.39 19.81
N ALA A 304 -2.01 14.41 18.47
CA ALA A 304 -3.10 14.68 17.53
C ALA A 304 -3.94 13.45 17.14
N GLY A 305 -3.55 12.24 17.55
CA GLY A 305 -4.27 10.99 17.27
C GLY A 305 -3.51 9.97 16.42
N LEU A 306 -2.22 10.11 16.12
CA LEU A 306 -1.52 9.13 15.29
C LEU A 306 -1.66 7.68 15.82
N ASP A 307 -2.01 6.75 14.92
CA ASP A 307 -2.24 5.34 15.25
C ASP A 307 -0.98 4.49 15.05
N GLY A 308 -0.16 4.84 14.06
CA GLY A 308 1.00 4.05 13.68
C GLY A 308 2.12 4.82 13.01
N VAL A 309 3.22 4.12 12.77
CA VAL A 309 4.39 4.62 12.06
C VAL A 309 5.00 3.50 11.23
N GLU A 310 5.53 3.83 10.06
CA GLU A 310 6.33 2.89 9.29
C GLU A 310 7.69 2.63 9.96
N VAL A 311 7.94 1.35 10.23
CA VAL A 311 9.14 0.85 10.91
C VAL A 311 9.86 -0.20 10.05
N PHE A 312 9.12 -0.89 9.19
CA PHE A 312 9.65 -1.96 8.34
C PHE A 312 9.86 -1.48 6.91
N ARG A 313 10.99 -1.88 6.34
CA ARG A 313 11.41 -1.69 4.95
C ARG A 313 11.81 -3.03 4.35
N SER A 314 12.10 -3.03 3.05
CA SER A 314 12.61 -4.21 2.33
C SER A 314 13.95 -4.72 2.89
N ASP A 315 14.77 -3.82 3.43
CA ASP A 315 16.06 -4.13 4.07
C ASP A 315 15.95 -4.50 5.56
N GLY A 316 14.76 -4.42 6.15
CA GLY A 316 14.46 -4.94 7.47
C GLY A 316 13.72 -3.97 8.40
N LYS A 317 13.78 -4.28 9.69
CA LYS A 317 13.15 -3.50 10.76
C LYS A 317 14.13 -2.42 11.25
N LEU A 318 13.70 -1.16 11.29
CA LEU A 318 14.50 -0.09 11.85
C LEU A 318 14.27 0.02 13.37
N ALA A 319 15.29 -0.32 14.17
CA ALA A 319 15.18 -0.40 15.63
C ALA A 319 14.74 0.93 16.26
N ALA A 320 15.37 2.06 15.88
CA ALA A 320 15.06 3.37 16.46
C ALA A 320 13.57 3.76 16.33
N TYR A 321 12.96 3.53 15.16
CA TYR A 321 11.54 3.82 14.94
C TYR A 321 10.63 2.79 15.62
N SER A 322 11.07 1.54 15.76
CA SER A 322 10.34 0.56 16.57
C SER A 322 10.27 0.96 18.03
N ASP A 323 11.38 1.42 18.60
CA ASP A 323 11.46 1.77 20.02
C ASP A 323 10.64 3.04 20.29
N LEU A 324 10.64 4.00 19.36
CA LEU A 324 9.75 5.16 19.41
C LEU A 324 8.28 4.75 19.30
N ALA A 325 7.94 3.82 18.41
CA ALA A 325 6.58 3.31 18.30
C ALA A 325 6.12 2.64 19.60
N ASP A 326 6.99 1.81 20.21
CA ASP A 326 6.72 1.18 21.51
C ASP A 326 6.51 2.22 22.62
N ALA A 327 7.36 3.23 22.70
CA ALA A 327 7.28 4.28 23.72
C ALA A 327 5.97 5.10 23.64
N HIS A 328 5.38 5.21 22.45
CA HIS A 328 4.15 5.97 22.20
C HIS A 328 2.90 5.10 21.99
N GLY A 329 3.02 3.77 22.12
CA GLY A 329 1.92 2.84 21.87
C GLY A 329 1.37 2.94 20.45
N LEU A 330 2.26 3.05 19.46
CA LEU A 330 1.94 3.14 18.03
C LEU A 330 2.08 1.79 17.34
N LEU A 331 1.21 1.55 16.36
CA LEU A 331 1.33 0.42 15.44
C LEU A 331 2.62 0.53 14.62
N LYS A 332 3.25 -0.61 14.34
CA LYS A 332 4.51 -0.69 13.58
C LYS A 332 4.23 -1.25 12.21
N LEU A 333 4.06 -0.41 11.21
CA LEU A 333 3.73 -0.86 9.85
C LEU A 333 4.94 -0.77 8.92
N GLY A 334 4.73 -1.08 7.65
CA GLY A 334 5.70 -0.86 6.60
C GLY A 334 5.14 -1.31 5.26
N GLY A 335 5.47 -0.55 4.23
CA GLY A 335 5.26 -0.93 2.84
C GLY A 335 6.50 -0.63 2.00
N SER A 336 6.45 -1.05 0.74
CA SER A 336 7.59 -0.89 -0.17
C SER A 336 7.77 0.54 -0.67
N ASP A 337 6.74 1.38 -0.56
CA ASP A 337 6.67 2.70 -1.20
C ASP A 337 6.93 2.58 -2.73
N PHE A 338 6.34 1.54 -3.32
CA PHE A 338 6.59 1.16 -4.71
C PHE A 338 5.89 2.11 -5.68
N HIS A 339 6.64 2.64 -6.65
CA HIS A 339 6.18 3.48 -7.74
C HIS A 339 6.36 2.82 -9.12
N GLY A 340 7.09 1.71 -9.23
CA GLY A 340 7.33 0.99 -10.48
C GLY A 340 8.28 1.70 -11.44
N ARG A 341 9.32 2.36 -10.90
CA ARG A 341 10.31 3.15 -11.65
C ARG A 341 11.20 2.30 -12.55
N GLY A 342 11.33 1.01 -12.23
CA GLY A 342 12.28 0.10 -12.86
C GLY A 342 13.73 0.35 -12.39
N GLY A 343 14.57 -0.69 -12.51
CA GLY A 343 15.98 -0.64 -12.10
C GLY A 343 16.26 -1.12 -10.67
N HIS A 344 17.53 -1.04 -10.25
CA HIS A 344 18.05 -1.71 -9.04
C HIS A 344 17.93 -0.91 -7.72
N GLY A 345 17.05 0.10 -7.64
CA GLY A 345 17.00 1.03 -6.50
C GLY A 345 15.66 1.15 -5.78
N GLU A 346 14.64 0.39 -6.20
CA GLU A 346 13.29 0.45 -5.65
C GLU A 346 12.93 -0.88 -4.98
N SER A 347 12.25 -0.82 -3.83
CA SER A 347 11.72 -1.99 -3.16
C SER A 347 10.55 -2.56 -3.95
N GLU A 348 10.54 -3.87 -4.20
CA GLU A 348 9.41 -4.51 -4.90
C GLU A 348 8.17 -4.65 -4.00
N LEU A 349 6.99 -4.73 -4.62
CA LEU A 349 5.72 -4.97 -3.92
C LEU A 349 5.79 -6.26 -3.10
N GLY A 350 5.41 -6.19 -1.83
CA GLY A 350 5.42 -7.34 -0.92
C GLY A 350 6.81 -7.76 -0.44
N SER A 351 7.86 -6.97 -0.74
CA SER A 351 9.21 -7.25 -0.25
C SER A 351 9.40 -6.96 1.25
N VAL A 352 8.52 -6.17 1.86
CA VAL A 352 8.55 -5.84 3.29
C VAL A 352 7.97 -6.99 4.10
N ASN A 353 8.82 -7.66 4.87
CA ASN A 353 8.42 -8.81 5.68
C ASN A 353 7.89 -8.38 7.05
N LEU A 354 6.57 -8.32 7.19
CA LEU A 354 5.90 -8.00 8.45
C LEU A 354 5.65 -9.25 9.31
N PRO A 355 6.01 -9.23 10.61
CA PRO A 355 5.67 -10.32 11.52
C PRO A 355 4.15 -10.45 11.68
N VAL A 356 3.65 -11.68 11.79
CA VAL A 356 2.20 -11.93 11.91
C VAL A 356 1.55 -11.28 13.13
N LEU A 357 2.31 -11.13 14.23
CA LEU A 357 1.82 -10.42 15.43
C LEU A 357 1.52 -8.95 15.13
N ILE A 358 2.37 -8.29 14.33
CA ILE A 358 2.17 -6.91 13.90
C ILE A 358 0.92 -6.78 13.04
N LEU A 359 0.71 -7.72 12.10
CA LEU A 359 -0.49 -7.74 11.27
C LEU A 359 -1.76 -7.93 12.11
N ASN A 360 -1.68 -8.81 13.12
CA ASN A 360 -2.77 -9.06 14.05
C ASN A 360 -3.07 -7.83 14.93
N ASP A 361 -2.04 -7.15 15.44
CA ASP A 361 -2.21 -5.93 16.24
C ASP A 361 -2.80 -4.79 15.40
N PHE A 362 -2.37 -4.65 14.14
CA PHE A 362 -3.00 -3.75 13.18
C PHE A 362 -4.50 -4.04 13.05
N LEU A 363 -4.88 -5.30 12.82
CA LEU A 363 -6.29 -5.66 12.64
C LEU A 363 -7.13 -5.46 13.92
N LYS A 364 -6.56 -5.66 15.11
CA LYS A 364 -7.24 -5.39 16.38
C LYS A 364 -7.62 -3.91 16.54
N VAL A 365 -6.79 -3.00 16.05
CA VAL A 365 -7.06 -1.55 16.08
C VAL A 365 -7.95 -1.15 14.91
N ALA A 366 -7.65 -1.65 13.71
CA ALA A 366 -8.28 -1.18 12.49
C ALA A 366 -9.74 -1.64 12.34
N ARG A 367 -10.03 -2.89 12.71
CA ARG A 367 -11.37 -3.47 12.51
C ARG A 367 -12.46 -2.72 13.28
N PRO A 368 -12.33 -2.43 14.60
CA PRO A 368 -13.34 -1.65 15.31
C PRO A 368 -13.63 -0.29 14.67
N VAL A 369 -12.57 0.45 14.28
CA VAL A 369 -12.70 1.76 13.60
C VAL A 369 -13.48 1.61 12.30
N TRP A 370 -13.10 0.66 11.46
CA TRP A 370 -13.77 0.41 10.19
C TRP A 370 -15.21 -0.08 10.34
N CYS A 371 -15.50 -0.86 11.39
CA CYS A 371 -16.86 -1.33 11.67
C CYS A 371 -17.77 -0.18 12.09
N SER A 372 -17.27 0.72 12.95
CA SER A 372 -17.98 1.96 13.28
C SER A 372 -18.23 2.81 12.04
N ALA A 373 -17.22 2.97 11.18
CA ALA A 373 -17.36 3.73 9.93
C ALA A 373 -18.42 3.11 8.98
N ILE A 374 -18.41 1.79 8.82
CA ILE A 374 -19.41 1.07 8.02
C ILE A 374 -20.82 1.29 8.61
N LYS A 375 -20.95 1.22 9.94
CA LYS A 375 -22.21 1.47 10.64
C LYS A 375 -22.75 2.87 10.34
N ASP A 376 -21.92 3.90 10.44
CA ASP A 376 -22.32 5.29 10.16
C ASP A 376 -22.78 5.47 8.71
N ILE A 377 -22.05 4.87 7.75
CA ILE A 377 -22.41 4.91 6.33
C ILE A 377 -23.75 4.20 6.08
N LEU A 378 -23.94 3.01 6.66
CA LEU A 378 -25.18 2.23 6.51
C LEU A 378 -26.36 2.92 7.20
N GLN A 379 -26.12 3.58 8.34
CA GLN A 379 -27.15 4.33 9.05
C GLN A 379 -27.61 5.53 8.23
N SER A 380 -26.69 6.30 7.66
CA SER A 380 -27.02 7.41 6.76
C SER A 380 -27.86 6.95 5.56
N TYR A 381 -27.54 5.78 4.99
CA TYR A 381 -28.36 5.19 3.93
C TYR A 381 -29.73 4.70 4.41
N ALA A 382 -29.82 4.11 5.60
CA ALA A 382 -31.08 3.68 6.18
C ALA A 382 -32.01 4.85 6.56
N GLU A 383 -31.44 6.01 6.90
CA GLU A 383 -32.18 7.24 7.16
C GLU A 383 -32.66 7.91 5.87
N GLU A 384 -31.84 7.90 4.81
CA GLU A 384 -32.18 8.44 3.50
C GLU A 384 -31.77 7.47 2.37
N PRO A 385 -32.64 6.51 1.99
CA PRO A 385 -32.36 5.57 0.91
C PRO A 385 -32.44 6.26 -0.45
N SER A 386 -31.33 6.87 -0.88
CA SER A 386 -31.19 7.57 -2.16
C SER A 386 -30.09 6.96 -3.03
N ASP A 387 -30.18 7.15 -4.35
CA ASP A 387 -29.14 6.72 -5.30
C ASP A 387 -27.76 7.30 -4.95
N LEU A 388 -27.75 8.52 -4.38
CA LEU A 388 -26.53 9.16 -3.91
C LEU A 388 -25.91 8.42 -2.72
N ASN A 389 -26.70 8.06 -1.71
CA ASN A 389 -26.20 7.31 -0.54
C ASN A 389 -25.84 5.87 -0.91
N LEU A 390 -26.55 5.26 -1.86
CA LEU A 390 -26.15 3.98 -2.44
C LEU A 390 -24.82 4.08 -3.19
N LEU A 391 -24.60 5.16 -3.96
CA LEU A 391 -23.31 5.41 -4.60
C LEU A 391 -22.19 5.58 -3.57
N ARG A 392 -22.45 6.21 -2.42
CA ARG A 392 -21.47 6.34 -1.32
C ARG A 392 -21.04 4.98 -0.78
N ILE A 393 -21.99 4.09 -0.48
CA ILE A 393 -21.70 2.72 -0.01
C ILE A 393 -20.90 1.93 -1.05
N THR A 394 -21.29 2.08 -2.32
CA THR A 394 -20.80 1.24 -3.42
C THR A 394 -19.63 1.86 -4.18
N ARG A 395 -19.17 3.05 -3.81
CA ARG A 395 -18.17 3.87 -4.53
C ARG A 395 -16.94 3.09 -4.98
N PHE A 396 -16.37 2.30 -4.09
CA PHE A 396 -15.16 1.52 -4.36
C PHE A 396 -15.45 0.13 -4.93
N GLY A 397 -16.71 -0.35 -4.84
CA GLY A 397 -17.09 -1.73 -5.08
C GLY A 397 -18.21 -1.94 -6.10
N ARG A 398 -18.71 -0.91 -6.80
CA ARG A 398 -19.96 -0.90 -7.59
C ARG A 398 -20.15 -2.13 -8.49
N ALA A 399 -19.10 -2.60 -9.16
CA ALA A 399 -19.15 -3.79 -10.02
C ALA A 399 -19.32 -5.14 -9.27
N ARG A 400 -19.16 -5.19 -7.94
CA ARG A 400 -19.35 -6.41 -7.10
C ARG A 400 -20.83 -6.64 -6.82
N ILE A 401 -21.51 -5.54 -6.61
CA ILE A 401 -22.80 -5.41 -5.95
C ILE A 401 -23.93 -5.63 -6.96
N PHE A 402 -23.66 -5.39 -8.25
CA PHE A 402 -24.67 -5.40 -9.31
C PHE A 402 -24.42 -6.40 -10.45
N LYS A 403 -23.64 -7.48 -10.22
CA LYS A 403 -23.47 -8.54 -11.24
C LYS A 403 -24.73 -9.44 -11.32
N PRO A 404 -25.09 -9.96 -12.52
CA PRO A 404 -26.28 -10.80 -12.70
C PRO A 404 -26.30 -12.08 -11.86
N SER A 405 -25.14 -12.58 -11.42
CA SER A 405 -25.00 -13.82 -10.64
C SER A 405 -25.20 -13.63 -9.12
N CYS A 406 -25.37 -12.40 -8.64
CA CYS A 406 -25.70 -12.09 -7.25
C CYS A 406 -26.47 -10.76 -7.19
N PRO A 407 -27.74 -10.73 -7.65
CA PRO A 407 -28.55 -9.52 -7.58
C PRO A 407 -28.85 -9.26 -6.10
N LEU A 408 -28.20 -8.25 -5.51
CA LEU A 408 -28.67 -7.68 -4.26
C LEU A 408 -30.07 -7.14 -4.52
N SER A 409 -31.08 -7.89 -4.06
CA SER A 409 -32.47 -7.70 -4.43
C SER A 409 -33.18 -6.70 -3.50
N CYS A 410 -32.60 -6.47 -2.32
CA CYS A 410 -33.11 -5.54 -1.32
C CYS A 410 -31.97 -4.92 -0.48
N GLY A 411 -32.28 -3.81 0.22
CA GLY A 411 -31.31 -3.11 1.08
C GLY A 411 -30.73 -3.95 2.22
N LYS A 412 -31.43 -5.01 2.67
CA LYS A 412 -30.91 -5.97 3.66
C LYS A 412 -29.69 -6.74 3.13
N ASP A 413 -29.76 -7.19 1.88
CA ASP A 413 -28.66 -7.93 1.26
C ASP A 413 -27.40 -7.06 1.16
N LEU A 414 -27.57 -5.74 0.98
CA LEU A 414 -26.47 -4.78 0.92
C LEU A 414 -25.77 -4.62 2.28
N ILE A 415 -26.54 -4.55 3.38
CA ILE A 415 -25.99 -4.56 4.74
C ILE A 415 -25.18 -5.84 4.96
N ASP A 416 -25.78 -7.00 4.69
CA ASP A 416 -25.14 -8.30 4.88
C ASP A 416 -23.86 -8.44 4.05
N HIS A 417 -23.89 -7.94 2.81
CA HIS A 417 -22.70 -7.86 1.97
C HIS A 417 -21.62 -7.01 2.61
N CYS A 418 -21.90 -5.76 2.99
CA CYS A 418 -20.91 -4.85 3.57
C CYS A 418 -20.28 -5.41 4.85
N LEU A 419 -21.10 -5.99 5.73
CA LEU A 419 -20.64 -6.63 6.95
C LEU A 419 -19.77 -7.86 6.67
N SER A 420 -20.11 -8.66 5.65
CA SER A 420 -19.35 -9.86 5.29
C SER A 420 -17.92 -9.59 4.81
N LEU A 421 -17.63 -8.38 4.33
CA LEU A 421 -16.30 -7.98 3.83
C LEU A 421 -15.26 -7.79 4.95
N TRP A 422 -15.72 -7.59 6.20
CA TRP A 422 -14.87 -7.14 7.31
C TRP A 422 -15.09 -7.88 8.62
N LEU A 423 -16.33 -8.28 8.90
CA LEU A 423 -16.67 -8.96 10.14
C LEU A 423 -16.58 -10.47 9.95
N THR A 424 -15.97 -11.16 10.93
CA THR A 424 -16.07 -12.64 11.01
C THR A 424 -17.52 -13.04 11.28
N ILE A 425 -17.85 -14.32 11.11
CA ILE A 425 -19.18 -14.84 11.42
C ILE A 425 -19.55 -14.53 12.88
N GLU A 426 -18.61 -14.72 13.81
CA GLU A 426 -18.78 -14.47 15.24
C GLU A 426 -19.05 -12.99 15.54
N GLU A 427 -18.30 -12.08 14.92
CA GLU A 427 -18.51 -10.64 15.11
C GLU A 427 -19.83 -10.17 14.48
N ARG A 428 -20.23 -10.73 13.33
CA ARG A 428 -21.56 -10.45 12.75
C ARG A 428 -22.67 -10.90 13.69
N GLN A 429 -22.52 -12.06 14.33
CA GLN A 429 -23.45 -12.56 15.32
C GLN A 429 -23.51 -11.63 16.55
N SER A 430 -22.36 -11.18 17.06
CA SER A 430 -22.30 -10.22 18.17
C SER A 430 -22.85 -8.85 17.83
N ALA A 431 -22.70 -8.41 16.57
CA ALA A 431 -23.18 -7.11 16.11
C ALA A 431 -24.64 -7.15 15.61
N THR A 432 -25.28 -8.32 15.56
CA THR A 432 -26.63 -8.52 15.02
C THR A 432 -27.60 -7.48 15.56
N ASP A 433 -27.67 -7.34 16.88
CA ASP A 433 -28.59 -6.42 17.55
C ASP A 433 -28.38 -4.95 17.15
N GLU A 434 -27.15 -4.55 16.85
CA GLU A 434 -26.82 -3.19 16.40
C GLU A 434 -27.27 -2.90 14.96
N PHE A 435 -27.31 -3.93 14.12
CA PHE A 435 -27.70 -3.78 12.70
C PHE A 435 -29.15 -4.16 12.42
N GLU A 436 -29.86 -4.83 13.34
CA GLU A 436 -31.26 -5.24 13.16
C GLU A 436 -32.20 -4.04 12.93
N ALA A 437 -32.01 -2.92 13.66
CA ALA A 437 -32.82 -1.72 13.45
C ALA A 437 -32.65 -1.13 12.03
N MET A 438 -31.44 -1.18 11.47
CA MET A 438 -31.17 -0.75 10.10
C MET A 438 -31.74 -1.73 9.07
N ARG A 439 -31.63 -3.04 9.34
CA ARG A 439 -32.22 -4.09 8.49
C ARG A 439 -33.74 -3.91 8.36
N LEU A 440 -34.42 -3.66 9.48
CA LEU A 440 -35.86 -3.38 9.53
C LEU A 440 -36.27 -2.16 8.71
N LYS A 441 -35.48 -1.07 8.72
CA LYS A 441 -35.75 0.12 7.91
C LYS A 441 -35.58 -0.13 6.40
N LEU A 442 -34.69 -1.04 6.02
CA LEU A 442 -34.33 -1.29 4.62
C LEU A 442 -35.04 -2.50 3.99
N THR A 443 -35.95 -3.17 4.71
CA THR A 443 -36.72 -4.33 4.19
C THR A 443 -37.55 -4.00 2.96
N HIS A 444 -38.05 -2.77 2.86
CA HIS A 444 -38.92 -2.30 1.79
C HIS A 444 -38.16 -1.60 0.64
N VAL A 445 -36.85 -1.41 0.78
CA VAL A 445 -36.01 -0.73 -0.22
C VAL A 445 -35.51 -1.75 -1.25
N SER A 446 -35.99 -1.63 -2.49
CA SER A 446 -35.51 -2.46 -3.60
C SER A 446 -34.37 -1.77 -4.33
N ILE A 447 -33.31 -2.52 -4.65
CA ILE A 447 -32.15 -2.01 -5.39
C ILE A 447 -32.13 -2.67 -6.77
N ASN A 448 -32.17 -1.86 -7.84
CA ASN A 448 -32.15 -2.37 -9.21
C ASN A 448 -30.72 -2.75 -9.64
N LEU A 449 -30.61 -3.64 -10.63
CA LEU A 449 -29.36 -4.12 -11.24
C LEU A 449 -28.50 -3.00 -11.87
N GLY A 450 -29.06 -1.81 -12.11
CA GLY A 450 -28.31 -0.61 -12.53
C GLY A 450 -27.73 0.23 -11.38
N GLY A 451 -28.01 -0.15 -10.12
CA GLY A 451 -27.65 0.61 -8.91
C GLY A 451 -28.56 1.80 -8.62
N GLY A 452 -29.81 1.78 -9.09
CA GLY A 452 -30.85 2.75 -8.74
C GLY A 452 -31.88 2.15 -7.79
N ILE A 453 -32.45 2.96 -6.89
CA ILE A 453 -33.43 2.54 -5.89
C ILE A 453 -34.85 2.58 -6.46
N ILE A 454 -35.66 1.58 -6.11
CA ILE A 454 -37.11 1.58 -6.33
C ILE A 454 -37.76 1.56 -4.94
N VAL A 455 -38.31 2.70 -4.52
CA VAL A 455 -39.17 2.78 -3.33
C VAL A 455 -40.60 2.51 -3.79
N PRO A 456 -41.30 1.50 -3.26
CA PRO A 456 -42.72 1.35 -3.50
C PRO A 456 -43.43 2.59 -2.98
N ILE A 457 -44.11 3.33 -3.85
CA ILE A 457 -45.02 4.40 -3.43
C ILE A 457 -46.14 3.71 -2.65
N GLU A 458 -46.22 3.93 -1.34
CA GLU A 458 -47.43 3.57 -0.59
C GLU A 458 -48.59 4.39 -1.16
N THR A 459 -49.45 3.72 -1.94
CA THR A 459 -50.77 4.23 -2.27
C THR A 459 -51.56 4.34 -0.97
N LYS A 460 -51.81 5.58 -0.55
CA LYS A 460 -52.73 5.92 0.55
C LYS A 460 -54.12 5.33 0.35
#